data_AF-A0A4P2QFW3-F1
#
_entry.id   AF-A0A4P2QFW3-F1
#
_cell.length_a   1.000
_cell.length_b   1.000
_cell.length_c   1.000
_cell.angle_alpha   90.00
_cell.angle_beta   90.00
_cell.angle_gamma   90.00
#
_symmetry.space_group_name_H-M   'P 1'
#
loop_
_entity.id
_entity.type
_entity.pdbx_description
1 polymer ?
#
loop_
_entity_poly.entity_id
_entity_poly.type
_entity_poly.pdbx_seq_one_letter_code
_entity_poly.pdbx_strand_id
1 'polypeptide(L)'
;MSATRRDSFYPGTLDGPKSTAPSSGHMTSEPPDSEQRVAQRCVDCGTPAPKTETNYTLISSRYGWRLTRTVDANGRRMMEWRCPGCYARYRAKRPL
;
A
#
# COMPACT_ATOMS: atom_id res chain seq x y z
N MET A 1 14.43 -25.39 -51.82
CA MET A 1 15.14 -24.12 -52.04
C MET A 1 15.37 -23.51 -50.67
N SER A 2 16.53 -23.83 -50.06
CA SER A 2 17.66 -22.90 -49.91
C SER A 2 17.35 -21.87 -48.81
N ALA A 3 17.74 -22.14 -47.56
CA ALA A 3 19.04 -21.76 -46.98
C ALA A 3 19.19 -20.23 -46.81
N THR A 4 19.29 -19.77 -45.56
CA THR A 4 20.30 -18.78 -45.17
C THR A 4 20.36 -18.67 -43.64
N ARG A 5 21.39 -19.32 -43.09
CA ARG A 5 21.96 -18.99 -41.78
C ARG A 5 22.45 -17.54 -41.86
N ARG A 6 22.11 -16.71 -40.87
CA ARG A 6 22.83 -15.46 -40.63
C ARG A 6 23.75 -15.67 -39.43
N ASP A 7 24.90 -16.23 -39.78
CA ASP A 7 26.11 -16.22 -38.97
C ASP A 7 26.56 -14.77 -38.82
N SER A 8 26.58 -14.24 -37.59
CA SER A 8 27.10 -12.91 -37.30
C SER A 8 28.40 -13.08 -36.54
N PHE A 9 29.49 -13.08 -37.31
CA PHE A 9 30.85 -12.86 -36.85
C PHE A 9 30.97 -11.47 -36.21
N TYR A 10 31.43 -11.42 -34.96
CA TYR A 10 32.19 -10.30 -34.44
C TYR A 10 33.40 -10.84 -33.65
N PRO A 11 34.62 -10.74 -34.18
CA PRO A 11 35.83 -10.85 -33.37
C PRO A 11 36.09 -9.47 -32.73
N GLY A 12 35.92 -9.38 -31.42
CA GLY A 12 36.19 -8.18 -30.62
C GLY A 12 37.23 -8.48 -29.54
N THR A 13 38.30 -7.70 -29.59
CA THR A 13 39.63 -7.87 -28.97
C THR A 13 39.68 -7.86 -27.43
N LEU A 14 40.77 -8.44 -26.94
CA LEU A 14 41.23 -8.62 -25.56
C LEU A 14 41.50 -7.33 -24.76
N ASP A 15 41.49 -7.54 -23.44
CA ASP A 15 42.22 -6.86 -22.34
C ASP A 15 41.72 -5.50 -21.78
N GLY A 16 41.30 -5.56 -20.51
CA GLY A 16 41.18 -4.39 -19.62
C GLY A 16 40.71 -4.79 -18.21
N PRO A 17 41.18 -4.15 -17.12
CA PRO A 17 41.84 -4.89 -16.05
C PRO A 17 41.07 -5.01 -14.71
N LYS A 18 41.48 -6.04 -13.96
CA LYS A 18 41.64 -6.06 -12.49
C LYS A 18 40.37 -5.86 -11.65
N SER A 19 39.70 -6.98 -11.40
CA SER A 19 38.82 -7.21 -10.26
C SER A 19 39.55 -6.84 -8.96
N THR A 20 39.28 -5.64 -8.48
CA THR A 20 39.66 -5.22 -7.13
C THR A 20 38.36 -5.16 -6.35
N ALA A 21 37.99 -6.30 -5.74
CA ALA A 21 37.13 -6.24 -4.56
C ALA A 21 37.96 -5.61 -3.43
N PRO A 22 37.36 -4.72 -2.64
CA PRO A 22 37.05 -5.18 -1.30
C PRO A 22 35.68 -4.73 -0.79
N SER A 23 35.03 -5.69 -0.13
CA SER A 23 34.39 -5.56 1.18
C SER A 23 33.30 -4.52 1.42
N SER A 24 32.12 -5.07 1.69
CA SER A 24 31.34 -4.78 2.89
C SER A 24 30.99 -3.32 3.14
N GLY A 25 30.03 -2.83 2.36
CA GLY A 25 29.00 -1.94 2.87
C GLY A 25 27.68 -2.69 2.88
N HIS A 26 27.52 -3.66 3.78
CA HIS A 26 26.19 -4.17 4.13
C HIS A 26 25.48 -3.02 4.85
N MET A 27 24.99 -2.03 4.08
CA MET A 27 24.01 -1.08 4.59
C MET A 27 22.92 -1.96 5.18
N THR A 28 22.79 -1.89 6.50
CA THR A 28 21.68 -2.47 7.21
C THR A 28 20.47 -1.78 6.62
N SER A 29 19.83 -2.43 5.64
CA SER A 29 18.46 -2.11 5.29
C SER A 29 17.67 -2.41 6.55
N GLU A 30 17.56 -1.40 7.42
CA GLU A 30 16.50 -1.36 8.40
C GLU A 30 15.24 -1.72 7.61
N PRO A 31 14.59 -2.87 7.90
CA PRO A 31 13.30 -3.13 7.29
C PRO A 31 12.44 -1.91 7.62
N PRO A 32 11.84 -1.23 6.61
CA PRO A 32 11.01 -0.08 6.89
C PRO A 32 10.01 -0.51 7.95
N ASP A 33 10.02 0.23 9.06
CA ASP A 33 9.11 0.13 10.21
C ASP A 33 7.85 -0.62 9.79
N SER A 34 7.76 -1.88 10.23
CA SER A 34 6.68 -2.81 9.85
C SER A 34 5.39 -2.05 9.89
N GLU A 35 4.89 -1.64 8.71
CA GLU A 35 3.92 -0.56 8.55
C GLU A 35 2.94 -0.59 9.70
N GLN A 36 3.17 0.22 10.73
CA GLN A 36 2.27 0.28 11.87
C GLN A 36 1.06 1.03 11.37
N ARG A 37 0.21 0.29 10.65
CA ARG A 37 -0.98 0.77 9.99
C ARG A 37 -1.76 1.44 11.10
N VAL A 38 -1.79 2.77 11.05
CA VAL A 38 -2.41 3.58 12.09
C VAL A 38 -3.79 3.02 12.34
N ALA A 39 -4.02 2.56 13.57
CA ALA A 39 -5.29 1.93 13.93
C ALA A 39 -6.40 2.94 13.62
N GLN A 40 -7.28 2.59 12.67
CA GLN A 40 -8.35 3.47 12.24
C GLN A 40 -9.28 3.74 13.43
N ARG A 41 -9.81 4.94 13.57
CA ARG A 41 -10.70 5.31 14.67
C ARG A 41 -12.03 5.81 14.15
N CYS A 42 -13.11 5.50 14.86
CA CYS A 42 -14.41 6.03 14.53
C CYS A 42 -14.40 7.55 14.73
N VAL A 43 -14.80 8.32 13.72
CA VAL A 43 -14.83 9.79 13.82
C VAL A 43 -15.87 10.32 14.81
N ASP A 44 -16.96 9.57 15.02
CA ASP A 44 -18.04 9.99 15.91
C ASP A 44 -17.80 9.61 17.39
N CYS A 45 -17.27 8.41 17.67
CA CYS A 45 -17.14 7.89 19.04
C CYS A 45 -15.69 7.57 19.46
N GLY A 46 -14.70 7.76 18.59
CA GLY A 46 -13.28 7.54 18.87
C GLY A 46 -12.85 6.08 19.04
N THR A 47 -13.80 5.13 19.02
CA THR A 47 -13.54 3.69 19.18
C THR A 47 -12.45 3.26 18.18
N PRO A 48 -11.40 2.56 18.63
CA PRO A 48 -10.41 2.02 17.72
C PRO A 48 -10.98 0.85 16.92
N ALA A 49 -10.64 0.79 15.64
CA ALA A 49 -10.95 -0.33 14.79
C ALA A 49 -10.16 -1.58 15.26
N PRO A 50 -10.74 -2.77 15.11
CA PRO A 50 -10.03 -4.03 15.34
C PRO A 50 -8.71 -4.07 14.57
N LYS A 51 -7.66 -4.66 15.15
CA LYS A 51 -6.42 -4.91 14.43
C LYS A 51 -6.69 -5.95 13.34
N THR A 52 -6.60 -5.53 12.09
CA THR A 52 -6.79 -6.39 10.92
C THR A 52 -5.67 -6.15 9.93
N GLU A 53 -5.28 -7.19 9.20
CA GLU A 53 -4.25 -7.09 8.16
C GLU A 53 -4.62 -6.10 7.05
N THR A 54 -5.91 -6.01 6.69
CA THR A 54 -6.38 -5.11 5.62
C THR A 54 -7.64 -4.34 6.00
N ASN A 55 -7.81 -3.15 5.40
CA ASN A 55 -9.02 -2.33 5.53
C ASN A 55 -10.27 -3.04 4.98
N TYR A 56 -10.11 -3.96 4.02
CA TYR A 56 -11.22 -4.73 3.46
C TYR A 56 -11.91 -5.58 4.53
N THR A 57 -11.12 -6.16 5.45
CA THR A 57 -11.65 -6.93 6.57
C THR A 57 -12.51 -6.07 7.48
N LEU A 58 -12.10 -4.83 7.77
CA LEU A 58 -12.91 -3.88 8.55
C LEU A 58 -14.26 -3.59 7.90
N ILE A 59 -14.26 -3.36 6.58
CA ILE A 59 -15.47 -3.01 5.82
C ILE A 59 -16.38 -4.23 5.59
N SER A 60 -15.85 -5.44 5.68
CA SER A 60 -16.63 -6.67 5.54
C SER A 60 -17.79 -6.76 6.56
N SER A 61 -18.74 -7.64 6.29
CA SER A 61 -19.86 -7.93 7.21
C SER A 61 -19.40 -8.41 8.59
N ARG A 62 -18.19 -8.96 8.71
CA ARG A 62 -17.63 -9.46 9.97
C ARG A 62 -17.47 -8.35 11.02
N TYR A 63 -16.95 -7.19 10.61
CA TYR A 63 -16.71 -6.07 11.53
C TYR A 63 -17.65 -4.88 11.27
N GLY A 64 -18.21 -4.78 10.06
CA GLY A 64 -19.27 -3.82 9.74
C GLY A 64 -18.84 -2.37 9.75
N TRP A 65 -17.53 -2.07 9.74
CA TRP A 65 -17.05 -0.70 9.65
C TRP A 65 -17.37 -0.11 8.29
N ARG A 66 -17.49 1.21 8.22
CA ARG A 66 -17.79 1.89 6.98
C ARG A 66 -16.89 3.09 6.79
N LEU A 67 -16.46 3.26 5.55
CA LEU A 67 -15.70 4.40 5.10
C LEU A 67 -16.64 5.33 4.34
N THR A 68 -16.80 6.53 4.84
CA THR A 68 -17.65 7.56 4.26
C THR A 68 -16.77 8.64 3.67
N ARG A 69 -17.08 9.04 2.43
CA ARG A 69 -16.41 10.17 1.78
C ARG A 69 -17.10 11.45 2.21
N THR A 70 -16.33 12.38 2.76
CA THR A 70 -16.78 13.72 3.14
C THR A 70 -15.91 14.77 2.44
N VAL A 71 -16.35 16.01 2.50
CA VAL A 71 -15.58 17.16 2.00
C VAL A 71 -15.36 18.07 3.21
N ASP A 72 -14.12 18.48 3.43
CA ASP A 72 -13.78 19.37 4.53
C ASP A 72 -14.14 20.82 4.21
N ALA A 73 -13.98 21.71 5.19
CA ALA A 73 -14.25 23.14 5.02
C ALA A 73 -13.43 23.78 3.89
N ASN A 74 -12.26 23.23 3.57
CA ASN A 74 -11.40 23.70 2.47
C ASN A 74 -11.72 23.04 1.12
N GLY A 75 -12.81 22.27 1.02
CA GLY A 75 -13.21 21.61 -0.23
C GLY A 75 -12.41 20.35 -0.57
N ARG A 76 -11.54 19.85 0.32
CA ARG A 76 -10.76 18.63 0.13
C ARG A 76 -11.60 17.41 0.48
N ARG A 77 -11.47 16.37 -0.35
CA ARG A 77 -12.14 15.08 -0.12
C ARG A 77 -11.42 14.35 1.02
N MET A 78 -12.15 14.03 2.07
CA MET A 78 -11.67 13.24 3.21
C MET A 78 -12.38 11.88 3.26
N MET A 79 -11.70 10.90 3.85
CA MET A 79 -12.27 9.60 4.14
C MET A 79 -12.38 9.44 5.65
N GLU A 80 -13.60 9.24 6.11
CA GLU A 80 -13.92 9.12 7.54
C GLU A 80 -14.35 7.69 7.85
N TRP A 81 -13.72 7.08 8.86
CA TRP A 81 -14.09 5.77 9.35
C TRP A 81 -15.18 5.86 10.41
N ARG A 82 -16.17 4.97 10.32
CA ARG A 82 -17.26 4.85 11.28
C ARG A 82 -17.47 3.41 11.69
N CYS A 83 -17.66 3.18 12.99
CA CYS A 83 -18.08 1.89 13.53
C CYS A 83 -19.54 1.59 13.12
N PRO A 84 -19.99 0.33 13.15
CA PRO A 84 -21.32 -0.05 12.65
C PRO A 84 -22.47 0.72 13.34
N GLY A 85 -22.38 0.94 14.65
CA GLY A 85 -23.40 1.69 15.40
C GLY A 85 -23.47 3.17 15.01
N CYS A 86 -22.33 3.84 14.92
CA CYS A 86 -22.26 5.25 14.50
C CYS A 86 -22.66 5.42 13.04
N TYR A 87 -22.28 4.49 12.16
CA TYR A 87 -22.69 4.52 10.77
C TYR A 87 -24.21 4.36 10.60
N ALA A 88 -24.86 3.47 11.36
CA ALA A 88 -26.31 3.32 11.32
C ALA A 88 -27.02 4.63 11.69
N ARG A 89 -26.57 5.31 12.76
CA ARG A 89 -27.07 6.63 13.17
C ARG A 89 -26.79 7.70 12.13
N TYR A 90 -25.60 7.69 11.53
CA TYR A 90 -25.22 8.60 10.45
C TYR A 90 -26.14 8.47 9.24
N ARG A 91 -26.47 7.24 8.81
CA ARG A 91 -27.42 7.00 7.72
C ARG A 91 -28.84 7.39 8.08
N ALA A 92 -29.30 7.12 9.30
CA ALA A 92 -30.66 7.49 9.72
C ALA A 92 -30.91 9.01 9.64
N LYS A 93 -29.89 9.83 9.90
CA LYS A 93 -29.94 11.29 9.77
C LYS A 93 -29.89 11.78 8.33
N ARG A 94 -29.54 10.91 7.37
CA ARG A 94 -29.37 11.23 5.95
C ARG A 94 -30.21 10.27 5.13
N PRO A 95 -31.55 10.46 5.11
CA PRO A 95 -32.38 9.77 4.13
C PRO A 95 -31.85 10.14 2.75
N LEU A 96 -31.53 9.11 1.96
CA LEU A 96 -31.08 9.26 0.58
C LEU A 96 -32.20 9.87 -0.27
#